data_AF-A0A180H3J8-F1
#
_entry.id   AF-A0A180H3J8-F1
#
_cell.length_a   1.000
_cell.length_b   1.000
_cell.length_c   1.000
_cell.angle_alpha   90.00
_cell.angle_beta   90.00
_cell.angle_gamma   90.00
#
_symmetry.space_group_name_H-M   'P 1'
#
loop_
_entity.id
_entity.type
_entity.pdbx_description
1 polymer ?
#
loop_
_entity_poly.entity_id
_entity_poly.type
_entity_poly.pdbx_seq_one_letter_code
_entity_poly.pdbx_strand_id
1 'polypeptide(L)'
;MRSSFAHLLEFLIFVLPLINAHELHPSSPSCRPIQKRQLVSSGEGGATNGPSSTPQSAGYTCDPNSCKLPSCQCASTSPPGGLNPKDVPQFIIFTADDAIQSYTINSVNQFFAQRKNPNGCAPKMTYFVSLNYTNYSMVTDWYVAGNEIADHTMTHVGSAPVNEIDGKIIALNSLSGIPISAIQGFRAPYLNYTFAMSWLEMI
;
A
#
# COMPACT_ATOMS: atom_id res chain seq x y z
N MET A 1 58.06 16.09 -32.07
CA MET A 1 56.89 15.21 -32.23
C MET A 1 55.94 15.55 -31.09
N ARG A 2 55.16 16.64 -31.16
CA ARG A 2 53.83 16.77 -31.78
C ARG A 2 52.88 15.62 -31.48
N SER A 3 51.86 15.95 -30.68
CA SER A 3 50.47 15.49 -30.75
C SER A 3 50.17 14.03 -30.35
N SER A 4 49.40 13.87 -29.26
CA SER A 4 48.14 13.09 -29.24
C SER A 4 47.75 12.55 -27.84
N PHE A 5 47.77 13.39 -26.79
CA PHE A 5 47.25 13.02 -25.46
C PHE A 5 46.21 14.02 -24.90
N ALA A 6 45.52 14.75 -25.78
CA ALA A 6 44.50 15.74 -25.40
C ALA A 6 43.12 15.48 -26.05
N HIS A 7 42.78 14.21 -26.30
CA HIS A 7 41.44 13.83 -26.82
C HIS A 7 40.77 12.68 -26.04
N LEU A 8 41.33 12.26 -24.91
CA LEU A 8 40.74 11.21 -24.06
C LEU A 8 40.07 11.75 -22.79
N LEU A 9 40.06 13.08 -22.59
CA LEU A 9 39.46 13.71 -21.41
C LEU A 9 38.17 14.49 -21.69
N GLU A 10 37.60 14.41 -22.89
CA GLU A 10 36.25 14.94 -23.19
C GLU A 10 35.20 13.86 -23.48
N PHE A 11 35.56 12.57 -23.38
CA PHE A 11 34.63 11.46 -23.58
C PHE A 11 34.10 10.84 -22.28
N LEU A 12 34.08 11.62 -21.20
CA LEU A 12 33.62 11.19 -19.87
C LEU A 12 32.53 12.10 -19.28
N ILE A 13 31.83 12.88 -20.12
CA ILE A 13 30.74 13.78 -19.69
C ILE A 13 29.35 13.37 -20.22
N PHE A 14 29.22 12.28 -20.99
CA PHE A 14 27.94 11.90 -21.62
C PHE A 14 27.48 10.46 -21.43
N VAL A 15 27.80 9.80 -20.30
CA VAL A 15 27.15 8.52 -19.95
C VAL A 15 26.90 8.41 -18.44
N LEU A 16 26.06 9.30 -17.92
CA LEU A 16 25.27 9.01 -16.72
C LEU A 16 23.82 8.88 -17.18
N PRO A 17 23.26 7.66 -17.34
CA PRO A 17 21.83 7.54 -17.34
C PRO A 17 21.36 7.86 -15.93
N LEU A 18 20.56 8.92 -15.82
CA LEU A 18 19.54 9.17 -14.80
C LEU A 18 19.30 7.99 -13.84
N ILE A 19 19.94 7.98 -12.67
CA ILE A 19 19.51 7.19 -11.52
C ILE A 19 18.92 8.19 -10.53
N ASN A 20 17.68 8.59 -10.77
CA ASN A 20 16.73 9.10 -9.79
C ASN A 20 15.37 9.30 -10.46
N ALA A 21 14.75 8.18 -10.81
CA ALA A 21 13.30 8.00 -10.89
C ALA A 21 13.04 6.50 -11.04
N HIS A 22 12.90 5.79 -9.93
CA HIS A 22 12.11 4.57 -9.97
C HIS A 22 10.64 5.01 -9.99
N GLU A 23 10.18 5.47 -11.16
CA GLU A 23 8.74 5.45 -11.46
C GLU A 23 8.36 3.98 -11.56
N LEU A 24 8.12 3.35 -10.40
CA LEU A 24 7.22 2.21 -10.34
C LEU A 24 5.90 2.72 -10.89
N HIS A 25 5.71 2.48 -12.18
CA HIS A 25 4.49 2.32 -12.94
C HIS A 25 4.71 2.91 -14.32
N PRO A 26 4.39 2.16 -15.39
CA PRO A 26 4.08 2.78 -16.66
C PRO A 26 2.90 3.72 -16.39
N SER A 27 3.15 5.02 -16.39
CA SER A 27 2.11 6.01 -16.56
C SER A 27 1.48 5.73 -17.92
N SER A 28 0.42 4.90 -17.94
CA SER A 28 -0.41 4.80 -19.12
C SER A 28 -0.80 6.24 -19.50
N PRO A 29 -0.54 6.70 -20.72
CA PRO A 29 -0.82 8.09 -21.15
C PRO A 29 -2.28 8.53 -20.97
N SER A 30 -3.17 7.60 -20.60
CA SER A 30 -4.59 7.79 -20.37
C SER A 30 -4.98 8.14 -18.92
N CYS A 31 -4.06 8.02 -17.97
CA CYS A 31 -4.31 8.28 -16.56
C CYS A 31 -4.19 9.77 -16.23
N ARG A 32 -5.32 10.41 -15.89
CA ARG A 32 -5.40 11.84 -15.53
C ARG A 32 -5.59 12.01 -14.02
N PRO A 33 -5.51 13.24 -13.48
CA PRO A 33 -5.88 13.54 -12.10
C PRO A 33 -7.37 13.25 -11.83
N ILE A 34 -7.70 12.88 -10.59
CA ILE A 34 -9.06 12.49 -10.18
C ILE A 34 -10.07 13.60 -10.46
N GLN A 35 -11.04 13.31 -11.32
CA GLN A 35 -12.21 14.16 -11.56
C GLN A 35 -13.38 13.67 -10.68
N LYS A 36 -14.20 14.58 -10.19
CA LYS A 36 -15.26 14.27 -9.20
C LYS A 36 -16.33 13.33 -9.81
N ARG A 37 -16.65 12.24 -9.13
CA ARG A 37 -17.93 11.51 -9.29
C ARG A 37 -18.38 11.00 -7.93
N GLN A 38 -19.55 11.45 -7.49
CA GLN A 38 -20.18 10.96 -6.28
C GLN A 38 -20.91 9.65 -6.62
N LEU A 39 -20.51 8.56 -5.98
CA LEU A 39 -21.26 7.30 -5.99
C LEU A 39 -21.76 7.06 -4.57
N VAL A 40 -23.03 6.70 -4.44
CA VAL A 40 -23.58 6.14 -3.20
C VAL A 40 -23.25 4.66 -3.24
N SER A 41 -22.33 4.21 -2.38
CA SER A 41 -21.98 2.80 -2.24
C SER A 41 -22.59 2.28 -0.95
N SER A 42 -23.46 1.28 -1.09
CA SER A 42 -23.79 0.33 -0.02
C SER A 42 -23.01 -0.94 -0.31
N GLY A 43 -22.00 -1.23 0.50
CA GLY A 43 -21.17 -2.42 0.40
C GLY A 43 -20.77 -2.90 1.79
N GLU A 44 -20.54 -4.20 1.94
CA GLU A 44 -20.07 -4.80 3.19
C GLU A 44 -18.67 -4.28 3.54
N GLY A 45 -18.47 -3.94 4.82
CA GLY A 45 -17.33 -3.16 5.32
C GLY A 45 -17.74 -1.85 6.01
N GLY A 46 -19.02 -1.45 5.88
CA GLY A 46 -19.60 -0.46 6.77
C GLY A 46 -19.65 -1.02 8.19
N ALA A 47 -18.89 -0.41 9.11
CA ALA A 47 -19.17 -0.59 10.53
C ALA A 47 -20.66 -0.26 10.74
N THR A 48 -21.45 -1.25 11.17
CA THR A 48 -22.91 -1.11 11.34
C THR A 48 -23.28 -0.06 12.38
N ASN A 49 -22.30 0.30 13.20
CA ASN A 49 -22.28 1.47 14.07
C ASN A 49 -21.10 2.33 13.61
N GLY A 50 -21.23 3.66 13.65
CA GLY A 50 -20.13 4.58 13.37
C GLY A 50 -18.91 4.34 14.29
N PRO A 51 -17.95 5.28 14.40
CA PRO A 51 -16.79 5.11 15.26
C PRO A 51 -17.22 4.68 16.67
N SER A 52 -16.89 3.44 17.04
CA SER A 52 -17.23 2.87 18.33
C SER A 52 -15.96 2.84 19.16
N SER A 53 -16.00 3.38 20.38
CA SER A 53 -14.88 3.27 21.32
C SER A 53 -14.74 1.81 21.74
N THR A 54 -13.53 1.28 21.64
CA THR A 54 -13.18 -0.05 22.15
C THR A 54 -12.47 0.11 23.49
N PRO A 55 -12.44 -0.92 24.36
CA PRO A 55 -11.58 -0.90 25.54
C PRO A 55 -10.11 -0.59 25.21
N GLN A 56 -9.66 -0.95 24.00
CA GLN A 56 -8.32 -0.66 23.48
C GLN A 56 -8.11 0.83 23.15
N SER A 57 -9.16 1.60 22.88
CA SER A 57 -9.07 3.05 22.71
C SER A 57 -9.32 3.84 23.99
N ALA A 58 -9.57 3.15 25.11
CA ALA A 58 -9.72 3.79 26.42
C ALA A 58 -8.43 4.51 26.79
N GLY A 59 -8.53 5.82 27.07
CA GLY A 59 -7.38 6.65 27.43
C GLY A 59 -6.64 7.30 26.25
N TYR A 60 -7.13 7.16 25.01
CA TYR A 60 -6.58 7.94 23.89
C TYR A 60 -6.67 9.45 24.17
N THR A 61 -5.52 10.12 24.11
CA THR A 61 -5.41 11.57 24.19
C THR A 61 -4.51 12.05 23.06
N CYS A 62 -4.83 13.21 22.48
CA CYS A 62 -4.04 13.81 21.41
C CYS A 62 -4.10 15.32 21.55
N ASP A 63 -2.94 15.97 21.57
CA ASP A 63 -2.87 17.42 21.51
C ASP A 63 -2.84 17.86 20.03
N PRO A 64 -3.91 18.51 19.53
CA PRO A 64 -3.97 18.92 18.14
C PRO A 64 -2.97 20.03 17.81
N ASN A 65 -2.32 20.68 18.79
CA ASN A 65 -1.30 21.70 18.54
C ASN A 65 0.07 21.11 18.19
N SER A 66 0.42 19.97 18.78
CA SER A 66 1.65 19.24 18.48
C SER A 66 1.48 18.22 17.36
N CYS A 67 0.32 17.57 17.26
CA CYS A 67 0.05 16.59 16.19
C CYS A 67 -0.47 17.28 14.91
N LYS A 68 0.42 17.51 13.95
CA LYS A 68 0.12 18.19 12.67
C LYS A 68 0.49 17.35 11.45
N LEU A 69 -0.31 17.50 10.39
CA LEU A 69 -0.03 16.91 9.08
C LEU A 69 1.30 17.45 8.50
N PRO A 70 2.00 16.66 7.66
CA PRO A 70 1.64 15.34 7.16
C PRO A 70 2.02 14.17 8.07
N SER A 71 2.83 14.42 9.11
CA SER A 71 3.42 13.37 9.95
C SER A 71 2.52 12.88 11.07
N CYS A 72 1.51 13.65 11.46
CA CYS A 72 0.59 13.28 12.54
C CYS A 72 -0.82 13.80 12.27
N GLN A 73 -1.83 13.00 12.60
CA GLN A 73 -3.23 13.41 12.57
C GLN A 73 -3.95 12.78 13.76
N CYS A 74 -4.54 13.62 14.63
CA CYS A 74 -5.41 13.11 15.68
C CYS A 74 -6.62 12.39 15.07
N ALA A 75 -7.02 11.27 15.66
CA ALA A 75 -8.26 10.57 15.32
C ALA A 75 -9.45 11.54 15.31
N SER A 76 -10.19 11.56 14.20
CA SER A 76 -11.33 12.44 13.99
C SER A 76 -12.26 11.84 12.95
N THR A 77 -13.55 12.20 13.02
CA THR A 77 -14.54 11.91 11.98
C THR A 77 -14.60 12.99 10.90
N SER A 78 -13.91 14.12 11.10
CA SER A 78 -13.84 15.21 10.12
C SER A 78 -12.76 14.93 9.07
N PRO A 79 -12.95 15.36 7.81
CA PRO A 79 -11.92 15.24 6.80
C PRO A 79 -10.58 15.87 7.23
N PRO A 80 -9.43 15.25 6.89
CA PRO A 80 -8.13 15.82 7.18
C PRO A 80 -7.96 17.18 6.49
N GLY A 81 -7.16 18.06 7.09
CA GLY A 81 -6.90 19.40 6.54
C GLY A 81 -8.08 20.36 6.59
N GLY A 82 -9.19 20.02 7.25
CA GLY A 82 -10.36 20.90 7.39
C GLY A 82 -11.17 21.07 6.10
N LEU A 83 -11.06 20.12 5.18
CA LEU A 83 -11.80 20.15 3.91
C LEU A 83 -13.31 20.03 4.15
N ASN A 84 -14.11 20.72 3.33
CA ASN A 84 -15.55 20.52 3.31
C ASN A 84 -15.86 19.10 2.80
N PRO A 85 -16.67 18.29 3.49
CA PRO A 85 -16.99 16.92 3.05
C PRO A 85 -17.47 16.81 1.60
N LYS A 86 -18.12 17.84 1.04
CA LYS A 86 -18.57 17.88 -0.36
C LYS A 86 -17.42 17.94 -1.39
N ASP A 87 -16.23 18.35 -0.95
CA ASP A 87 -15.05 18.49 -1.78
C ASP A 87 -14.07 17.32 -1.62
N VAL A 88 -14.31 16.41 -0.68
CA VAL A 88 -13.45 15.27 -0.39
C VAL A 88 -13.74 14.14 -1.38
N PRO A 89 -12.72 13.60 -2.08
CA PRO A 89 -12.88 12.38 -2.86
C PRO A 89 -13.26 11.20 -1.95
N GLN A 90 -14.30 10.45 -2.31
CA GLN A 90 -14.59 9.19 -1.63
C GLN A 90 -13.59 8.13 -2.08
N PHE A 91 -12.73 7.70 -1.16
CA PHE A 91 -11.89 6.53 -1.38
C PHE A 91 -12.68 5.25 -1.08
N ILE A 92 -12.51 4.25 -1.93
CA ILE A 92 -12.98 2.88 -1.69
C ILE A 92 -11.73 2.01 -1.78
N ILE A 93 -11.40 1.33 -0.70
CA ILE A 93 -10.23 0.45 -0.63
C ILE A 93 -10.74 -0.98 -0.73
N PHE A 94 -10.42 -1.64 -1.85
CA PHE A 94 -10.63 -3.07 -1.97
C PHE A 94 -9.43 -3.79 -1.39
N THR A 95 -9.68 -4.83 -0.61
CA THR A 95 -8.62 -5.65 -0.04
C THR A 95 -8.96 -7.13 -0.18
N ALA A 96 -7.94 -7.95 -0.36
CA ALA A 96 -8.04 -9.39 -0.18
C ALA A 96 -6.96 -9.84 0.81
N ASP A 97 -7.28 -10.86 1.58
CA ASP A 97 -6.39 -11.42 2.59
C ASP A 97 -5.96 -12.85 2.14
N ASP A 98 -4.96 -13.40 2.80
CA ASP A 98 -4.41 -14.74 2.61
C ASP A 98 -3.58 -14.99 1.33
N ALA A 99 -3.56 -16.24 0.87
CA ALA A 99 -2.65 -16.73 -0.14
C ALA A 99 -2.96 -16.16 -1.53
N ILE A 100 -1.92 -15.71 -2.23
CA ILE A 100 -2.03 -15.36 -3.65
C ILE A 100 -1.89 -16.62 -4.50
N GLN A 101 -2.93 -16.90 -5.27
CA GLN A 101 -3.03 -18.04 -6.17
C GLN A 101 -3.67 -17.63 -7.50
N SER A 102 -3.55 -18.47 -8.52
CA SER A 102 -4.12 -18.19 -9.85
C SER A 102 -5.63 -17.90 -9.79
N TYR A 103 -6.38 -18.69 -9.04
CA TYR A 103 -7.83 -18.53 -8.93
C TYR A 103 -8.25 -17.29 -8.13
N THR A 104 -7.45 -16.84 -7.15
CA THR A 104 -7.75 -15.61 -6.38
C THR A 104 -7.49 -14.38 -7.24
N ILE A 105 -6.34 -14.33 -7.92
CA ILE A 105 -6.01 -13.25 -8.86
C ILE A 105 -7.00 -13.18 -10.03
N ASN A 106 -7.41 -14.32 -10.59
CA ASN A 106 -8.40 -14.35 -11.67
C ASN A 106 -9.75 -13.75 -11.23
N SER A 107 -10.22 -14.11 -10.03
CA SER A 107 -11.46 -13.57 -9.46
C SER A 107 -11.39 -12.05 -9.30
N VAL A 108 -10.29 -11.55 -8.76
CA VAL A 108 -10.06 -10.12 -8.57
C VAL A 108 -9.94 -9.37 -9.90
N ASN A 109 -9.16 -9.90 -10.85
CA ASN A 109 -9.01 -9.29 -12.18
C ASN A 109 -10.33 -9.24 -12.93
N GLN A 110 -11.14 -10.29 -12.85
CA GLN A 110 -12.49 -10.29 -13.43
C GLN A 110 -13.36 -9.22 -12.77
N PHE A 111 -13.25 -9.05 -11.44
CA PHE A 111 -13.93 -7.98 -10.73
C PHE A 111 -13.48 -6.58 -11.20
N PHE A 112 -12.23 -6.36 -11.59
CA PHE A 112 -11.79 -5.02 -12.03
C PHE A 112 -11.78 -4.76 -13.55
N ALA A 113 -11.88 -5.79 -14.38
CA ALA A 113 -11.59 -5.74 -15.82
C ALA A 113 -12.25 -4.58 -16.60
N GLN A 114 -13.47 -4.18 -16.23
CA GLN A 114 -14.23 -3.12 -16.92
C GLN A 114 -14.49 -1.89 -16.06
N ARG A 115 -13.81 -1.79 -14.91
CA ARG A 115 -13.98 -0.69 -13.97
C ARG A 115 -12.87 0.34 -14.17
N LYS A 116 -13.24 1.61 -14.07
CA LYS A 116 -12.31 2.74 -14.11
C LYS A 116 -12.66 3.71 -13.01
N ASN A 117 -11.63 4.25 -12.38
CA ASN A 117 -11.78 5.44 -11.55
C ASN A 117 -12.18 6.62 -12.45
N PRO A 118 -12.78 7.69 -11.88
CA PRO A 118 -13.14 8.89 -12.63
C PRO A 118 -11.97 9.55 -13.39
N ASN A 119 -10.75 9.21 -12.98
CA ASN A 119 -9.50 9.67 -13.53
C ASN A 119 -9.03 8.87 -14.77
N GLY A 120 -9.80 7.85 -15.17
CA GLY A 120 -9.54 6.99 -16.33
C GLY A 120 -8.67 5.76 -16.04
N CYS A 121 -8.05 5.68 -14.86
CA CYS A 121 -7.21 4.55 -14.46
C CYS A 121 -8.02 3.34 -14.02
N ALA A 122 -7.45 2.15 -14.18
CA ALA A 122 -7.96 0.96 -13.52
C ALA A 122 -7.87 1.14 -11.99
N PRO A 123 -8.88 0.70 -11.21
CA PRO A 123 -8.78 0.63 -9.77
C PRO A 123 -7.58 -0.21 -9.35
N LYS A 124 -6.96 0.17 -8.22
CA LYS A 124 -5.92 -0.60 -7.54
C LYS A 124 -6.48 -1.14 -6.23
N MET A 125 -5.85 -2.17 -5.71
CA MET A 125 -6.21 -2.76 -4.44
C MET A 125 -4.99 -3.20 -3.64
N THR A 126 -5.22 -3.53 -2.38
CA THR A 126 -4.19 -4.03 -1.47
C THR A 126 -4.42 -5.51 -1.21
N TYR A 127 -3.37 -6.32 -1.32
CA TYR A 127 -3.42 -7.73 -0.93
C TYR A 127 -2.61 -7.93 0.36
N PHE A 128 -3.27 -8.35 1.44
CA PHE A 128 -2.62 -8.76 2.69
C PHE A 128 -2.26 -10.24 2.58
N VAL A 129 -0.98 -10.53 2.36
CA VAL A 129 -0.53 -11.87 1.95
C VAL A 129 0.02 -12.64 3.14
N SER A 130 -0.33 -13.91 3.31
CA SER A 130 0.29 -14.86 4.27
C SER A 130 1.32 -15.78 3.56
N LEU A 131 2.20 -16.50 4.26
CA LEU A 131 3.20 -17.34 3.55
C LEU A 131 2.57 -18.55 2.88
N ASN A 132 1.71 -19.25 3.60
CA ASN A 132 1.34 -20.60 3.23
C ASN A 132 0.56 -20.59 1.91
N TYR A 133 0.93 -21.48 1.00
CA TYR A 133 0.33 -21.59 -0.33
C TYR A 133 0.42 -20.31 -1.19
N THR A 134 1.28 -19.34 -0.89
CA THR A 134 1.42 -18.15 -1.76
C THR A 134 2.34 -18.43 -2.94
N ASN A 135 1.91 -18.08 -4.16
CA ASN A 135 2.77 -18.05 -5.34
C ASN A 135 3.45 -16.67 -5.46
N TYR A 136 4.74 -16.61 -5.15
CA TYR A 136 5.49 -15.35 -5.10
C TYR A 136 5.83 -14.74 -6.47
N SER A 137 5.80 -15.54 -7.55
CA SER A 137 5.86 -14.96 -8.90
C SER A 137 4.63 -14.07 -9.14
N MET A 138 3.46 -14.53 -8.71
CA MET A 138 2.22 -13.77 -8.86
C MET A 138 2.15 -12.57 -7.91
N VAL A 139 2.76 -12.66 -6.72
CA VAL A 139 2.95 -11.51 -5.82
C VAL A 139 3.77 -10.42 -6.53
N THR A 140 4.85 -10.81 -7.22
CA THR A 140 5.68 -9.91 -8.02
C THR A 140 4.87 -9.25 -9.13
N ASP A 141 4.15 -10.06 -9.92
CA ASP A 141 3.31 -9.56 -11.02
C ASP A 141 2.23 -8.59 -10.52
N TRP A 142 1.64 -8.89 -9.36
CA TRP A 142 0.62 -8.06 -8.72
C TRP A 142 1.15 -6.68 -8.35
N TYR A 143 2.34 -6.65 -7.74
CA TYR A 143 3.05 -5.44 -7.37
C TYR A 143 3.50 -4.63 -8.60
N VAL A 144 4.08 -5.29 -9.61
CA VAL A 144 4.50 -4.64 -10.87
C VAL A 144 3.30 -4.04 -11.62
N ALA A 145 2.13 -4.67 -11.54
CA ALA A 145 0.88 -4.13 -12.05
C ALA A 145 0.37 -2.90 -11.27
N GLY A 146 1.03 -2.52 -10.18
CA GLY A 146 0.74 -1.34 -9.36
C GLY A 146 -0.34 -1.49 -8.33
N ASN A 147 -0.56 -2.71 -7.88
CA ASN A 147 -1.31 -2.98 -6.66
C ASN A 147 -0.38 -3.02 -5.46
N GLU A 148 -0.95 -2.81 -4.28
CA GLU A 148 -0.21 -2.86 -3.03
C GLU A 148 -0.12 -4.32 -2.52
N ILE A 149 1.04 -4.67 -1.97
CA ILE A 149 1.26 -5.91 -1.23
C ILE A 149 1.57 -5.54 0.22
N ALA A 150 0.85 -6.17 1.14
CA ALA A 150 0.91 -5.92 2.56
C ALA A 150 1.07 -7.23 3.34
N ASP A 151 1.50 -7.09 4.59
CA ASP A 151 1.80 -8.19 5.49
C ASP A 151 0.52 -8.78 6.12
N HIS A 152 0.39 -10.11 6.08
CA HIS A 152 -0.65 -10.86 6.78
C HIS A 152 -0.07 -12.00 7.61
N THR A 153 1.08 -11.77 8.24
CA THR A 153 1.89 -12.70 9.04
C THR A 153 2.44 -13.89 8.27
N MET A 154 3.35 -14.64 8.90
CA MET A 154 3.93 -15.81 8.27
C MET A 154 2.93 -16.97 8.23
N THR A 155 2.38 -17.33 9.39
CA THR A 155 1.64 -18.58 9.59
C THR A 155 0.14 -18.39 9.82
N HIS A 156 -0.37 -17.14 9.72
CA HIS A 156 -1.79 -16.81 9.85
C HIS A 156 -2.39 -17.27 11.20
N VAL A 157 -1.71 -16.90 12.30
CA VAL A 157 -2.15 -17.21 13.67
C VAL A 157 -2.82 -16.00 14.32
N GLY A 158 -3.86 -16.22 15.12
CA GLY A 158 -4.65 -15.13 15.68
C GLY A 158 -3.98 -14.30 16.77
N SER A 159 -2.95 -14.80 17.45
CA SER A 159 -2.16 -14.02 18.40
C SER A 159 -0.71 -14.01 17.94
N ALA A 160 -0.50 -13.46 16.75
CA ALA A 160 0.79 -13.50 16.09
C ALA A 160 1.84 -12.74 16.93
N PRO A 161 2.93 -13.39 17.36
CA PRO A 161 4.06 -12.69 17.95
C PRO A 161 4.72 -11.76 16.92
N VAL A 162 5.43 -10.72 17.37
CA VAL A 162 6.06 -9.70 16.51
C VAL A 162 6.91 -10.29 15.38
N ASN A 163 7.62 -11.38 15.65
CA ASN A 163 8.46 -12.04 14.65
C ASN A 163 7.67 -12.63 13.47
N GLU A 164 6.37 -12.91 13.62
CA GLU A 164 5.48 -13.30 12.51
C GLU A 164 5.34 -12.18 11.46
N ILE A 165 5.41 -10.92 11.90
CA ILE A 165 5.27 -9.74 11.07
C ILE A 165 6.62 -9.43 10.43
N ASP A 166 7.68 -9.31 11.23
CA ASP A 166 9.04 -9.06 10.73
C ASP A 166 9.49 -10.14 9.72
N GLY A 167 9.25 -11.41 10.06
CA GLY A 167 9.60 -12.53 9.21
C GLY A 167 8.84 -12.53 7.90
N LYS A 168 7.59 -12.04 7.89
CA LYS A 168 6.78 -11.99 6.68
C LYS A 168 7.19 -10.81 5.77
N ILE A 169 7.57 -9.65 6.30
CA ILE A 169 8.18 -8.57 5.51
C ILE A 169 9.46 -9.07 4.82
N ILE A 170 10.36 -9.72 5.57
CA ILE A 170 11.61 -10.29 5.03
C ILE A 170 11.32 -11.34 3.95
N ALA A 171 10.34 -12.21 4.19
CA ALA A 171 9.96 -13.24 3.23
C ALA A 171 9.32 -12.66 1.96
N LEU A 172 8.46 -11.65 2.06
CA LEU A 172 7.92 -10.95 0.90
C LEU A 172 9.05 -10.36 0.05
N ASN A 173 9.99 -9.65 0.65
CA ASN A 173 11.15 -9.13 -0.06
C ASN A 173 12.00 -10.25 -0.71
N SER A 174 12.34 -11.27 0.06
CA SER A 174 13.25 -12.34 -0.39
C SER A 174 12.63 -13.23 -1.47
N LEU A 175 11.32 -13.49 -1.40
CA LEU A 175 10.65 -14.45 -2.28
C LEU A 175 9.99 -13.80 -3.51
N SER A 176 9.63 -12.51 -3.44
CA SER A 176 9.02 -11.76 -4.56
C SER A 176 9.85 -10.59 -5.09
N GLY A 177 10.97 -10.26 -4.45
CA GLY A 177 11.82 -9.14 -4.87
C GLY A 177 11.20 -7.75 -4.63
N ILE A 178 10.04 -7.66 -3.98
CA ILE A 178 9.41 -6.38 -3.63
C ILE A 178 10.30 -5.65 -2.61
N PRO A 179 10.67 -4.38 -2.82
CA PRO A 179 11.46 -3.61 -1.87
C PRO A 179 10.78 -3.56 -0.50
N ILE A 180 11.53 -3.74 0.60
CA ILE A 180 10.98 -3.65 1.96
C ILE A 180 10.25 -2.32 2.18
N SER A 181 10.78 -1.20 1.66
CA SER A 181 10.17 0.13 1.76
C SER A 181 8.81 0.26 1.08
N ALA A 182 8.43 -0.70 0.22
CA ALA A 182 7.12 -0.74 -0.42
C ALA A 182 6.10 -1.61 0.35
N ILE A 183 6.53 -2.34 1.38
CA ILE A 183 5.68 -3.20 2.22
C ILE A 183 5.35 -2.40 3.49
N GLN A 184 4.31 -1.57 3.42
CA GLN A 184 3.94 -0.66 4.52
C GLN A 184 2.66 -1.09 5.24
N GLY A 185 1.78 -1.85 4.57
CA GLY A 185 0.56 -2.34 5.18
C GLY A 185 0.79 -3.57 6.05
N PHE A 186 0.05 -3.66 7.15
CA PHE A 186 -0.10 -4.87 7.97
C PHE A 186 -1.56 -5.08 8.36
N ARG A 187 -2.00 -6.34 8.38
CA ARG A 187 -3.29 -6.75 8.95
C ARG A 187 -3.12 -8.01 9.77
N ALA A 188 -3.60 -8.02 11.00
CA ALA A 188 -3.57 -9.21 11.85
C ALA A 188 -4.57 -10.28 11.36
N PRO A 189 -4.18 -11.58 11.35
CA PRO A 189 -5.09 -12.69 11.12
C PRO A 189 -6.32 -12.64 12.03
N TYR A 190 -7.50 -12.95 11.48
CA TYR A 190 -8.79 -12.90 12.17
C TYR A 190 -9.14 -11.52 12.78
N LEU A 191 -8.43 -10.46 12.35
CA LEU A 191 -8.49 -9.11 12.93
C LEU A 191 -8.17 -9.07 14.44
N ASN A 192 -7.47 -10.10 14.94
CA ASN A 192 -7.11 -10.22 16.34
C ASN A 192 -5.72 -9.62 16.60
N TYR A 193 -5.68 -8.30 16.73
CA TYR A 193 -4.44 -7.59 17.04
C TYR A 193 -4.23 -7.52 18.56
N THR A 194 -2.97 -7.57 18.99
CA THR A 194 -2.57 -7.37 20.39
C THR A 194 -1.82 -6.06 20.55
N PHE A 195 -1.70 -5.56 21.78
CA PHE A 195 -0.88 -4.38 22.07
C PHE A 195 0.57 -4.57 21.63
N ALA A 196 1.12 -5.79 21.72
CA ALA A 196 2.47 -6.07 21.24
C ALA A 196 2.62 -5.83 19.72
N MET A 197 1.54 -5.96 18.95
CA MET A 197 1.52 -5.77 17.50
C MET A 197 1.31 -4.30 17.10
N SER A 198 0.75 -3.46 17.99
CA SER A 198 0.51 -2.03 17.70
C SER A 198 1.76 -1.16 17.79
N TRP A 199 2.85 -1.68 18.37
CA TRP A 199 4.13 -0.98 18.54
C TRP A 199 5.24 -1.50 17.65
N LEU A 200 4.92 -2.32 16.64
CA LEU A 200 5.81 -2.36 15.49
C LEU A 200 5.80 -0.96 14.89
N GLU A 201 6.86 -0.20 15.19
CA GLU A 201 7.26 0.90 14.35
C GLU A 201 7.35 0.32 12.94
N MET A 202 6.36 0.63 12.10
CA MET A 202 6.49 0.48 10.66
C MET A 202 7.73 1.28 10.29
N ILE A 203 8.83 0.54 10.11
CA ILE A 203 10.20 1.01 9.87
C ILE A 203 10.26 1.98 8.69
#